data_AF-M1K8T8-F1
#
_entry.id   AF-M1K8T8-F1
#
_cell.length_a   1.000
_cell.length_b   1.000
_cell.length_c   1.000
_cell.angle_alpha   90.00
_cell.angle_beta   90.00
_cell.angle_gamma   90.00
#
_symmetry.space_group_name_H-M   'P 1'
#
loop_
_entity.id
_entity.type
_entity.pdbx_description
1 polymer ?
#
loop_
_entity_poly.entity_id
_entity_poly.type
_entity_poly.pdbx_seq_one_letter_code
_entity_poly.pdbx_strand_id
1 'polypeptide(L)'
;MEHRFYADDIKSVSDELNGARSSPQNEILDVKSDLLSVYLMNLVLYKEMSEEDRSGSPVEEMLAKVTILLEKICSMERKAEALARTPQDSEDRGDKREESSAEDEKRVITDKMKRNRFVKKRKAEDRIPRLKYKNKARRLAERAEVKCDRNIDASKPSFNKFG
;
A
#
# COMPACT_ATOMS: atom_id res chain seq x y z
N MET A 1 -3.87 -55.27 24.98
CA MET A 1 -3.80 -53.88 25.47
C MET A 1 -2.92 -52.99 24.56
N GLU A 2 -2.12 -53.57 23.67
CA GLU A 2 -1.18 -52.85 22.79
C GLU A 2 -1.81 -52.15 21.57
N HIS A 3 -2.96 -52.63 21.08
CA HIS A 3 -3.60 -52.08 19.87
C HIS A 3 -4.12 -50.63 19.99
N ARG A 4 -4.30 -50.12 21.22
CA ARG A 4 -4.78 -48.75 21.44
C ARG A 4 -3.66 -47.72 21.43
N PHE A 5 -2.46 -48.09 21.88
CA PHE A 5 -1.30 -47.18 21.93
C PHE A 5 -0.86 -46.76 20.51
N TYR A 6 -0.75 -47.71 19.59
CA TYR A 6 -0.41 -47.38 18.19
C TYR A 6 -1.48 -46.56 17.48
N ALA A 7 -2.76 -46.70 17.84
CA ALA A 7 -3.84 -45.94 17.22
C ALA A 7 -3.80 -44.46 17.60
N ASP A 8 -3.46 -44.16 18.86
CA ASP A 8 -3.32 -42.78 19.35
C ASP A 8 -2.04 -42.12 18.80
N ASP A 9 -0.94 -42.85 18.68
CA ASP A 9 0.31 -42.36 18.07
C ASP A 9 0.12 -42.08 16.56
N ILE A 10 -0.55 -42.97 15.82
CA ILE A 10 -0.87 -42.76 14.40
C ILE A 10 -1.75 -41.52 14.24
N LYS A 11 -2.74 -41.33 15.11
CA LYS A 11 -3.64 -40.18 15.06
C LYS A 11 -2.90 -38.88 15.37
N SER A 12 -2.02 -38.88 16.37
CA SER A 12 -1.14 -37.75 16.71
C SER A 12 -0.28 -37.33 15.50
N VAL A 13 0.40 -38.27 14.86
CA VAL A 13 1.23 -37.98 13.68
C VAL A 13 0.39 -37.47 12.51
N SER A 14 -0.81 -38.03 12.31
CA SER A 14 -1.72 -37.56 11.26
C SER A 14 -2.24 -36.14 11.52
N ASP A 15 -2.56 -35.81 12.76
CA ASP A 15 -3.03 -34.48 13.16
C ASP A 15 -1.90 -33.44 13.08
N GLU A 16 -0.65 -33.80 13.42
CA GLU A 16 0.53 -32.95 13.19
C GLU A 16 0.81 -32.71 11.71
N LEU A 17 0.72 -33.74 10.87
CA LEU A 17 0.89 -33.61 9.42
C LEU A 17 -0.20 -32.74 8.78
N ASN A 18 -1.45 -32.92 9.22
CA ASN A 18 -2.57 -32.11 8.74
C ASN A 18 -2.45 -30.67 9.24
N GLY A 19 -2.02 -30.46 10.49
CA GLY A 19 -1.70 -29.15 11.05
C GLY A 19 -0.61 -28.43 10.27
N ALA A 20 0.47 -29.14 9.95
CA ALA A 20 1.55 -28.61 9.12
C ALA A 20 1.05 -28.24 7.71
N ARG A 21 0.25 -29.10 7.07
CA ARG A 21 -0.37 -28.83 5.76
C ARG A 21 -1.31 -27.62 5.78
N SER A 22 -2.05 -27.41 6.86
CA SER A 22 -2.91 -26.25 7.07
C SER A 22 -2.17 -24.99 7.54
N SER A 23 -0.84 -25.03 7.65
CA SER A 23 -0.09 -23.86 8.10
C SER A 23 -0.10 -22.77 7.02
N PRO A 24 -0.21 -21.49 7.41
CA PRO A 24 -0.12 -20.36 6.49
C PRO A 24 1.17 -20.33 5.64
N GLN A 25 2.24 -20.98 6.13
CA GLN A 25 3.51 -21.12 5.42
C GLN A 25 3.39 -22.06 4.21
N ASN A 26 2.65 -23.16 4.35
CA ASN A 26 2.39 -24.07 3.24
C ASN A 26 1.42 -23.44 2.22
N GLU A 27 0.42 -22.68 2.67
CA GLU A 27 -0.46 -21.92 1.77
C GLU A 27 0.33 -20.90 0.92
N ILE A 28 1.30 -20.19 1.52
CA ILE A 28 2.17 -19.26 0.79
C ILE A 28 3.05 -20.00 -0.23
N LEU A 29 3.57 -21.18 0.13
CA LEU A 29 4.38 -22.00 -0.77
C LEU A 29 3.56 -22.49 -1.96
N ASP A 30 2.32 -22.93 -1.75
CA ASP A 30 1.42 -23.38 -2.81
C ASP A 30 1.12 -22.23 -3.79
N VAL A 31 0.73 -21.06 -3.26
CA VAL A 31 0.48 -19.85 -4.08
C VAL A 31 1.72 -19.42 -4.85
N LYS A 32 2.91 -19.53 -4.26
CA LYS A 32 4.19 -19.22 -4.92
C LYS A 32 4.50 -20.20 -6.05
N SER A 33 4.22 -21.49 -5.84
CA SER A 33 4.38 -22.53 -6.87
C SER A 33 3.45 -22.29 -8.07
N ASP A 34 2.18 -21.95 -7.80
CA ASP A 34 1.20 -21.63 -8.85
C ASP A 34 1.62 -20.38 -9.64
N LEU A 35 2.03 -19.32 -8.96
CA LEU A 35 2.51 -18.09 -9.60
C LEU A 35 3.77 -18.33 -10.45
N LEU A 36 4.72 -19.14 -9.97
CA LEU A 36 5.91 -19.52 -10.74
C LEU A 36 5.54 -20.32 -11.99
N SER A 37 4.56 -21.21 -11.90
CA SER A 37 4.08 -21.99 -13.04
C SER A 37 3.47 -21.08 -14.11
N VAL A 38 2.64 -20.11 -13.71
CA VAL A 38 2.06 -19.11 -14.61
C VAL A 38 3.15 -18.21 -15.20
N TYR A 39 4.13 -17.79 -14.40
CA TYR A 39 5.27 -17.00 -14.87
C TYR A 39 6.04 -17.73 -15.98
N LEU A 40 6.41 -18.99 -15.74
CA LEU A 40 7.18 -19.79 -16.69
C LEU A 40 6.41 -20.02 -18.00
N MET A 41 5.11 -20.33 -17.91
CA MET A 41 4.28 -20.50 -19.09
C MET A 41 4.23 -19.22 -19.94
N ASN A 42 4.00 -18.07 -19.32
CA ASN A 42 3.98 -16.79 -20.04
C ASN A 42 5.38 -16.39 -20.54
N LEU A 43 6.44 -16.76 -19.84
CA LEU A 43 7.81 -16.48 -20.26
C LEU A 43 8.16 -17.26 -21.53
N VAL A 44 7.78 -18.54 -21.60
CA VAL A 44 7.93 -19.35 -22.81
C VAL A 44 7.17 -18.70 -23.96
N LEU A 45 5.89 -18.37 -23.77
CA LEU A 45 5.10 -17.69 -24.81
C LEU A 45 5.74 -16.38 -25.26
N TYR A 46 6.20 -15.54 -24.33
CA TYR A 46 6.86 -14.28 -24.63
C TYR A 46 8.14 -14.45 -25.47
N LYS A 47 8.90 -15.53 -25.23
CA LYS A 47 10.11 -15.86 -25.99
C LYS A 47 9.81 -16.35 -27.40
N GLU A 48 8.74 -17.10 -27.59
CA GLU A 48 8.28 -17.57 -28.90
C GLU A 48 7.64 -16.45 -29.75
N MET A 49 7.20 -15.35 -29.13
CA MET A 49 6.64 -14.20 -29.85
C MET A 49 7.72 -13.40 -30.62
N SER A 50 7.32 -12.83 -31.76
CA SER A 50 8.11 -11.89 -32.53
C SER A 50 8.36 -10.60 -31.72
N GLU A 51 9.45 -9.87 -31.98
CA GLU A 51 9.77 -8.66 -31.20
C GLU A 51 8.72 -7.55 -31.35
N GLU A 52 8.08 -7.48 -32.51
CA GLU A 52 7.01 -6.53 -32.82
C GLU A 52 5.75 -6.81 -32.01
N ASP A 53 5.45 -8.09 -31.76
CA ASP A 53 4.26 -8.53 -31.03
C ASP A 53 4.45 -8.52 -29.51
N ARG A 54 5.68 -8.39 -29.00
CA ARG A 54 5.95 -8.46 -27.56
C ARG A 54 5.43 -7.26 -26.80
N SER A 55 5.67 -6.06 -27.32
CA SER A 55 5.39 -4.81 -26.61
C SER A 55 3.90 -4.51 -26.61
N GLY A 56 3.33 -4.28 -25.42
CA GLY A 56 1.91 -4.06 -25.21
C GLY A 56 1.08 -5.34 -25.35
N SER A 57 1.71 -6.51 -25.37
CA SER A 57 1.00 -7.78 -25.46
C SER A 57 0.34 -8.17 -24.14
N PRO A 58 -0.75 -8.96 -24.18
CA PRO A 58 -1.31 -9.55 -22.98
C PRO A 58 -0.31 -10.42 -22.20
N VAL A 59 0.64 -11.04 -22.90
CA VAL A 59 1.69 -11.87 -22.30
C VAL A 59 2.68 -11.02 -21.52
N GLU A 60 3.12 -9.88 -22.07
CA GLU A 60 3.97 -8.91 -21.37
C GLU A 60 3.27 -8.36 -20.12
N GLU A 61 2.00 -7.97 -20.25
CA GLU A 61 1.22 -7.51 -19.10
C GLU A 61 1.09 -8.59 -18.03
N MET A 62 0.87 -9.84 -18.43
CA MET A 62 0.75 -10.96 -17.50
C MET A 62 2.08 -11.22 -16.78
N LEU A 63 3.20 -11.20 -17.50
CA LEU A 63 4.53 -11.30 -16.91
C LEU A 63 4.79 -10.19 -15.90
N ALA A 64 4.43 -8.94 -16.22
CA ALA A 64 4.57 -7.82 -15.29
C ALA A 64 3.72 -8.02 -14.03
N LYS A 65 2.44 -8.40 -14.17
CA LYS A 65 1.53 -8.67 -13.05
C LYS A 65 2.06 -9.79 -12.14
N VAL A 66 2.48 -10.90 -12.73
CA VAL A 66 3.01 -12.05 -11.99
C VAL A 66 4.32 -11.70 -11.29
N THR A 67 5.20 -10.93 -11.93
CA THR A 67 6.46 -10.46 -11.32
C THR A 67 6.19 -9.62 -10.07
N ILE A 68 5.25 -8.66 -10.14
CA ILE A 68 4.86 -7.83 -8.98
C ILE A 68 4.33 -8.69 -7.83
N LEU A 69 3.52 -9.71 -8.13
CA LEU A 69 2.98 -10.62 -7.12
C LEU A 69 4.08 -11.46 -6.46
N LEU A 70 5.03 -11.99 -7.24
CA LEU A 70 6.18 -12.74 -6.73
C LEU A 70 7.07 -11.84 -5.85
N GLU A 71 7.34 -10.60 -6.27
CA GLU A 71 8.10 -9.63 -5.46
C GLU A 71 7.41 -9.33 -4.12
N LYS A 72 6.08 -9.22 -4.13
CA LYS A 72 5.27 -9.03 -2.92
C LYS A 72 5.42 -10.21 -1.96
N ILE A 73 5.34 -11.44 -2.48
CA ILE A 73 5.54 -12.67 -1.69
C ILE A 73 6.95 -12.69 -1.10
N CYS A 74 7.98 -12.45 -1.90
CA CYS A 74 9.37 -12.37 -1.42
C CYS A 74 9.58 -11.27 -0.37
N SER A 75 8.85 -10.16 -0.46
CA SER A 75 8.88 -9.11 0.58
C SER A 75 8.22 -9.59 1.88
N MET A 76 7.09 -10.29 1.79
CA MET A 76 6.40 -10.86 2.94
C MET A 76 7.23 -11.94 3.63
N GLU A 77 7.87 -12.83 2.88
CA GLU A 77 8.78 -13.86 3.39
C GLU A 77 9.95 -13.23 4.17
N ARG A 78 10.61 -12.22 3.60
CA ARG A 78 11.70 -11.48 4.28
C ARG A 78 11.24 -10.80 5.57
N LYS A 79 10.03 -10.22 5.58
CA LYS A 79 9.46 -9.60 6.79
C LYS A 79 9.17 -10.65 7.87
N ALA A 80 8.60 -11.79 7.48
CA ALA A 80 8.33 -12.89 8.40
C ALA A 80 9.64 -13.46 8.99
N GLU A 81 10.68 -13.62 8.17
CA GLU A 81 11.99 -14.07 8.60
C GLU A 81 12.66 -13.07 9.56
N ALA A 82 12.54 -11.77 9.31
CA ALA A 82 13.05 -10.73 10.21
C ALA A 82 12.36 -10.76 11.59
N LEU A 83 11.04 -10.97 11.62
CA LEU A 83 10.26 -11.10 12.87
C LEU A 83 10.56 -12.40 13.62
N ALA A 84 10.91 -13.48 12.92
CA ALA A 84 11.33 -14.73 13.55
C ALA A 84 12.74 -14.65 14.15
N ARG A 85 13.59 -13.73 13.65
CA ARG A 85 14.98 -13.54 14.10
C ARG A 85 15.14 -12.55 15.26
N THR A 86 14.12 -11.77 15.61
CA THR A 86 14.18 -10.91 16.81
C THR A 86 14.24 -11.78 18.07
N PRO A 87 15.32 -11.72 18.87
CA PRO A 87 15.39 -12.45 20.12
C PRO A 87 14.36 -11.88 21.08
N GLN A 88 13.46 -12.73 21.53
CA GLN A 88 12.58 -12.46 22.65
C GLN A 88 13.41 -12.66 23.93
N ASP A 89 14.22 -11.67 24.31
CA ASP A 89 14.67 -11.45 25.70
C ASP A 89 15.54 -10.18 25.80
N SER A 90 15.06 -9.20 26.56
CA SER A 90 15.72 -8.66 27.76
C SER A 90 15.32 -7.21 28.04
N GLU A 91 15.08 -6.98 29.32
CA GLU A 91 14.67 -5.74 29.95
C GLU A 91 15.69 -4.59 29.73
N ASP A 92 15.14 -3.38 29.71
CA ASP A 92 15.72 -2.12 30.18
C ASP A 92 17.25 -2.00 30.27
N ARG A 93 17.85 -1.21 29.36
CA ARG A 93 18.85 -0.19 29.72
C ARG A 93 19.05 0.77 28.56
N GLY A 94 18.75 2.04 28.82
CA GLY A 94 18.89 3.11 27.84
C GLY A 94 20.33 3.28 27.34
N ASP A 95 20.42 3.64 26.06
CA ASP A 95 21.50 4.49 25.59
C ASP A 95 20.97 5.41 24.49
N LYS A 96 21.32 6.69 24.59
CA LYS A 96 20.90 7.72 23.64
C LYS A 96 21.74 7.57 22.38
N ARG A 97 21.13 7.13 21.28
CA ARG A 97 21.59 7.46 19.94
C ARG A 97 20.42 7.96 19.10
N GLU A 98 20.52 9.24 18.73
CA GLU A 98 19.70 9.85 17.71
C GLU A 98 20.03 9.18 16.36
N GLU A 99 19.23 8.21 15.97
CA GLU A 99 19.03 7.89 14.55
C GLU A 99 17.53 7.89 14.29
N SER A 100 17.15 8.70 13.32
CA SER A 100 15.77 9.00 12.94
C SER A 100 15.03 7.75 12.45
N SER A 101 14.38 7.01 13.36
CA SER A 101 13.38 5.99 13.03
C SER A 101 12.03 6.68 12.80
N ALA A 102 11.80 7.17 11.58
CA ALA A 102 10.57 7.89 11.23
C ALA A 102 9.34 7.00 10.97
N GLU A 103 9.41 5.68 11.22
CA GLU A 103 8.29 4.77 10.98
C GLU A 103 8.15 3.76 12.12
N ASP A 104 7.62 4.19 13.28
CA ASP A 104 6.70 3.38 14.12
C ASP A 104 6.32 4.04 15.47
N GLU A 105 6.44 5.36 15.63
CA GLU A 105 5.72 6.01 16.73
C GLU A 105 4.21 6.02 16.43
N LYS A 106 3.49 5.07 17.01
CA LYS A 106 2.03 5.14 17.12
C LYS A 106 1.68 6.49 17.72
N ARG A 107 1.03 7.37 16.94
CA ARG A 107 0.62 8.70 17.40
C ARG A 107 -0.13 8.60 18.72
N VAL A 108 0.42 9.21 19.76
CA VAL A 108 -0.24 9.31 21.07
C VAL A 108 -1.44 10.25 20.94
N ILE A 109 -2.65 9.71 21.15
CA ILE A 109 -3.88 10.51 21.12
C ILE A 109 -3.97 11.34 22.40
N THR A 110 -3.72 12.64 22.27
CA THR A 110 -3.85 13.58 23.38
C THR A 110 -5.32 13.78 23.80
N ASP A 111 -5.58 14.15 25.06
CA ASP A 111 -6.95 14.36 25.55
C ASP A 111 -7.70 15.50 24.83
N LYS A 112 -6.97 16.41 24.18
CA LYS A 112 -7.56 17.42 23.29
C LYS A 112 -8.18 16.79 22.04
N MET A 113 -7.60 15.70 21.54
CA MET A 113 -8.07 14.96 20.36
C MET A 113 -9.27 14.06 20.66
N LYS A 114 -9.42 13.61 21.92
CA LYS A 114 -10.58 12.82 22.37
C LYS A 114 -11.86 13.64 22.51
N ARG A 115 -11.75 14.99 22.55
CA ARG A 115 -12.92 15.87 22.62
C ARG A 115 -13.54 16.01 21.24
N ASN A 116 -14.64 15.32 21.00
CA ASN A 116 -15.47 15.55 19.82
C ASN A 116 -16.00 16.98 19.84
N ARG A 117 -15.48 17.83 18.94
CA ARG A 117 -16.10 19.12 18.66
C ARG A 117 -17.46 18.82 18.03
N PHE A 118 -18.55 19.27 18.66
CA PHE A 118 -19.89 19.15 18.09
C PHE A 118 -19.87 19.58 16.62
N VAL A 119 -20.10 18.62 15.72
CA VAL A 119 -20.15 18.88 14.29
C VAL A 119 -21.37 19.76 14.05
N LYS A 120 -21.14 21.04 13.69
CA LYS A 120 -22.23 21.94 13.32
C LYS A 120 -23.06 21.26 12.22
N LYS A 121 -24.37 21.15 12.45
CA LYS A 121 -25.29 20.54 11.48
C LYS A 121 -25.10 21.21 10.12
N ARG A 122 -24.95 20.39 9.06
CA ARG A 122 -24.82 20.89 7.68
C ARG A 122 -26.00 21.80 7.33
N LYS A 123 -25.74 22.90 6.63
CA LYS A 123 -26.80 23.79 6.14
C LYS A 123 -27.71 23.02 5.17
N ALA A 124 -28.99 23.36 5.11
CA ALA A 124 -29.97 22.66 4.27
C ALA A 124 -29.53 22.60 2.79
N GLU A 125 -28.91 23.68 2.31
CA GLU A 125 -28.38 23.83 0.95
C GLU A 125 -27.28 22.81 0.59
N ASP A 126 -26.54 22.32 1.58
CA ASP A 126 -25.45 21.34 1.38
C ASP A 126 -25.97 19.89 1.29
N ARG A 127 -27.25 19.66 1.57
CA ARG A 127 -27.89 18.33 1.46
C ARG A 127 -28.36 18.04 0.03
N ILE A 128 -28.66 19.07 -0.75
CA ILE A 128 -29.15 18.93 -2.13
C ILE A 128 -27.97 19.06 -3.09
N PRO A 129 -27.59 18.01 -3.84
CA PRO A 129 -26.40 18.03 -4.69
C PRO A 129 -26.36 19.21 -5.66
N ARG A 130 -27.46 19.51 -6.34
CA ARG A 130 -27.56 20.62 -7.31
C ARG A 130 -27.27 21.99 -6.66
N LEU A 131 -27.82 22.25 -5.47
CA LEU A 131 -27.55 23.51 -4.75
C LEU A 131 -26.10 23.57 -4.25
N LYS A 132 -25.56 22.47 -3.74
CA LYS A 132 -24.16 22.37 -3.32
C LYS A 132 -23.19 22.74 -4.46
N TYR A 133 -23.39 22.17 -5.65
CA TYR A 133 -22.55 22.48 -6.82
C TYR A 133 -22.66 23.95 -7.23
N LYS A 134 -23.90 24.48 -7.30
CA LYS A 134 -24.14 25.90 -7.62
C LYS A 134 -23.46 26.85 -6.63
N ASN A 135 -23.58 26.58 -5.33
CA ASN A 135 -22.96 27.37 -4.27
C ASN A 135 -21.42 27.26 -4.28
N LYS A 136 -20.86 26.08 -4.57
CA LYS A 136 -19.41 25.88 -4.69
C LYS A 136 -18.85 26.68 -5.87
N ALA A 137 -19.53 26.63 -7.03
CA ALA A 137 -19.14 27.40 -8.21
C ALA A 137 -19.18 28.90 -7.96
N ARG A 138 -20.24 29.41 -7.32
CA ARG A 138 -20.36 30.83 -6.97
C ARG A 138 -19.23 31.32 -6.06
N ARG A 139 -18.89 30.56 -5.00
CA ARG A 139 -17.78 30.91 -4.10
C ARG A 139 -16.42 30.89 -4.79
N LEU A 140 -16.22 30.02 -5.78
CA LEU A 140 -14.99 30.00 -6.57
C LEU A 140 -14.92 31.23 -7.47
N ALA A 141 -16.03 31.63 -8.10
CA ALA A 141 -16.11 32.85 -8.89
C ALA A 141 -15.84 34.11 -8.04
N GLU A 142 -16.50 34.25 -6.88
CA GLU A 142 -16.28 35.37 -5.94
C GLU A 142 -14.81 35.46 -5.46
N ARG A 143 -14.10 34.33 -5.37
CA ARG A 143 -12.66 34.31 -5.03
C ARG A 143 -11.75 34.58 -6.21
N ALA A 144 -12.20 34.25 -7.42
CA ALA A 144 -11.46 34.45 -8.65
C ALA A 144 -11.60 35.88 -9.20
N GLU A 145 -12.59 36.65 -8.72
CA GLU A 145 -12.63 38.09 -8.91
C GLU A 145 -11.43 38.74 -8.21
N VAL A 146 -10.32 38.84 -8.95
CA VAL A 146 -9.18 39.68 -8.62
C VAL A 146 -9.70 41.10 -8.54
N LYS A 147 -9.81 41.65 -7.33
CA LYS A 147 -9.95 43.10 -7.16
C LYS A 147 -8.68 43.70 -7.74
N CYS A 148 -8.78 44.31 -8.92
CA CYS A 148 -7.68 45.04 -9.53
C CYS A 148 -7.29 46.21 -8.62
N ASP A 149 -6.31 46.00 -7.74
CA ASP A 149 -5.64 47.09 -7.03
C ASP A 149 -4.88 47.90 -8.08
N ARG A 150 -5.36 49.10 -8.38
CA ARG A 150 -4.73 50.06 -9.30
C ARG A 150 -3.51 50.75 -8.68
N ASN A 151 -2.70 50.03 -7.90
CA ASN A 151 -1.51 50.56 -7.24
C ASN A 151 -0.19 50.01 -7.79
N ILE A 152 -0.19 49.29 -8.92
CA ILE A 152 1.05 48.89 -9.59
C ILE A 152 1.47 50.01 -10.54
N ASP A 153 2.45 50.79 -10.07
CA ASP A 153 3.16 51.82 -10.84
C ASP A 153 3.97 51.14 -11.96
N ALA A 154 3.36 51.02 -13.13
CA ALA A 154 3.97 50.42 -14.31
C ALA A 154 4.91 51.43 -14.98
N SER A 155 6.14 51.55 -14.48
CA SER A 155 7.22 52.21 -15.20
C SER A 155 7.47 51.47 -16.51
N LYS A 156 7.20 52.14 -17.64
CA LYS A 156 7.40 51.59 -19.00
C LYS A 156 8.88 51.29 -19.26
N PRO A 157 9.26 50.15 -19.87
CA PRO A 157 10.61 49.98 -20.38
C PRO A 157 10.74 50.67 -21.74
N SER A 158 11.66 51.63 -21.84
CA SER A 158 12.07 52.24 -23.11
C SER A 158 12.94 51.24 -23.90
N PHE A 159 12.43 50.74 -25.02
CA PHE A 159 13.22 49.95 -25.96
C PHE A 159 13.92 50.88 -26.95
N ASN A 160 15.25 51.00 -26.83
CA ASN A 160 16.11 51.67 -27.81
C ASN A 160 16.15 50.84 -29.11
N LYS A 161 15.89 51.49 -30.26
CA LYS A 161 16.17 50.95 -31.59
C LYS A 161 17.62 51.29 -31.94
N PHE A 162 18.44 50.28 -32.23
CA PHE A 162 19.73 50.48 -32.89
C PHE A 162 19.49 50.80 -34.36
N GLY A 163 20.13 51.88 -34.84
CA GLY A 163 20.24 52.24 -36.26
C GLY A 163 21.61 51.84 -36.82
#